data_AF-A0A935WSD0-F1
#
_entry.id   AF-A0A935WSD0-F1
#
_cell.length_a   1.000
_cell.length_b   1.000
_cell.length_c   1.000
_cell.angle_alpha   90.00
_cell.angle_beta   90.00
_cell.angle_gamma   90.00
#
_symmetry.space_group_name_H-M   'P 1'
#
loop_
_entity.id
_entity.type
_entity.pdbx_description
1 polymer ?
#
loop_
_entity_poly.entity_id
_entity_poly.type
_entity_poly.pdbx_seq_one_letter_code
_entity_poly.pdbx_strand_id
1 'polypeptide(L)'
;MEQLFPGLTTAPNLHPMVVHFPIAFWVAAAGAWLLAVARKRDDAWRFGLWFHLLGLLGAAVAVGFGFWATEKMGHDSPGHDLVHVHRDIMLWATGLALAVTGLGWWKRSAKLRVPLTLMSVVLVGLLAVGADRGAELVFRFGMGVAHETPPGSAHSHSHDDDHREAHEHPDPRHAAPDEHGAVPRTEPEAHASPDAGQGATAPPAEPSDSVREPAKAPLLPAPHQHSHDHSTHEH
;
A
#
# COMPACT_ATOMS: atom_id res chain seq x y z
N MET A 1 14.97 -1.23 -33.20
CA MET A 1 14.91 -0.52 -31.90
C MET A 1 15.94 -1.06 -30.90
N GLU A 2 16.23 -2.37 -30.90
CA GLU A 2 17.17 -3.01 -29.95
C GLU A 2 18.60 -2.44 -29.96
N GLN A 3 19.11 -2.00 -31.11
CA GLN A 3 20.46 -1.39 -31.18
C GLN A 3 20.50 0.09 -30.75
N LEU A 4 19.35 0.78 -30.71
CA LEU A 4 19.28 2.20 -30.36
C LEU A 4 18.89 2.42 -28.89
N PHE A 5 18.05 1.53 -28.33
CA PHE A 5 17.56 1.64 -26.96
C PHE A 5 17.53 0.27 -26.25
N PRO A 6 18.68 -0.39 -26.05
CA PRO A 6 18.75 -1.72 -25.42
C PRO A 6 18.18 -1.74 -23.99
N GLY A 7 18.24 -0.60 -23.27
CA GLY A 7 17.66 -0.48 -21.93
C GLY A 7 16.12 -0.54 -21.92
N LEU A 8 15.45 0.00 -22.95
CA LEU A 8 13.99 -0.06 -23.04
C LEU A 8 13.48 -1.47 -23.36
N THR A 9 14.28 -2.27 -24.06
CA THR A 9 13.91 -3.64 -24.43
C THR A 9 14.22 -4.66 -23.34
N THR A 10 15.16 -4.34 -22.44
CA THR A 10 15.58 -5.22 -21.33
C THR A 10 14.83 -4.91 -20.04
N ALA A 11 14.20 -3.74 -19.93
CA ALA A 11 13.46 -3.36 -18.73
C ALA A 11 12.25 -4.28 -18.51
N PRO A 12 12.15 -4.98 -17.36
CA PRO A 12 11.03 -5.87 -17.08
C PRO A 12 9.71 -5.10 -16.89
N ASN A 13 9.79 -3.81 -16.56
CA ASN A 13 8.65 -2.93 -16.39
C ASN A 13 9.00 -1.48 -16.76
N LEU A 14 8.10 -0.80 -17.47
CA LEU A 14 8.24 0.62 -17.81
C LEU A 14 7.72 1.55 -16.71
N HIS A 15 6.93 1.05 -15.76
CA HIS A 15 6.34 1.84 -14.67
C HIS A 15 7.39 2.65 -13.88
N PRO A 16 8.52 2.06 -13.40
CA PRO A 16 9.54 2.82 -12.67
C PRO A 16 10.19 3.94 -13.50
N MET A 17 10.18 3.86 -14.82
CA MET A 17 10.68 4.95 -15.66
C MET A 17 9.68 6.12 -15.69
N VAL A 18 8.40 5.82 -15.85
CA VAL A 18 7.37 6.85 -16.06
C VAL A 18 6.97 7.56 -14.77
N VAL A 19 7.12 6.95 -13.59
CA VAL A 19 6.77 7.59 -12.30
C VAL A 19 7.57 8.85 -11.99
N HIS A 20 8.74 9.06 -12.63
CA HIS A 20 9.54 10.27 -12.44
C HIS A 20 8.84 11.53 -12.95
N PHE A 21 8.02 11.42 -14.01
CA PHE A 21 7.30 12.55 -14.58
C PHE A 21 6.31 13.18 -13.61
N PRO A 22 5.31 12.46 -13.05
CA PRO A 22 4.41 13.04 -12.06
C PRO A 22 5.16 13.58 -10.83
N ILE A 23 6.22 12.91 -10.38
CA ILE A 23 7.06 13.37 -9.27
C ILE A 23 7.68 14.74 -9.56
N ALA A 24 8.45 14.85 -10.65
CA ALA A 24 9.12 16.08 -10.99
C ALA A 24 8.13 17.22 -11.25
N PHE A 25 7.04 16.95 -11.98
CA PHE A 25 6.08 17.98 -12.36
C PHE A 25 5.27 18.50 -11.17
N TRP A 26 4.79 17.63 -10.26
CA TRP A 26 4.02 18.09 -9.11
C TRP A 26 4.89 18.78 -8.06
N VAL A 27 6.13 18.35 -7.85
CA VAL A 27 7.08 19.06 -6.97
C VAL A 27 7.40 20.45 -7.53
N ALA A 28 7.69 20.55 -8.83
CA ALA A 28 7.93 21.84 -9.48
C ALA A 28 6.69 22.75 -9.46
N ALA A 29 5.49 22.19 -9.67
CA ALA A 29 4.23 22.91 -9.58
C ALA A 29 4.00 23.48 -8.18
N ALA A 30 4.18 22.67 -7.13
CA ALA A 30 4.04 23.09 -5.74
C ALA A 30 5.02 24.22 -5.40
N GLY A 31 6.30 24.09 -5.79
CA GLY A 31 7.32 25.13 -5.62
C GLY A 31 6.95 26.43 -6.34
N ALA A 32 6.46 26.34 -7.57
CA ALA A 32 6.01 27.50 -8.34
C ALA A 32 4.78 28.18 -7.72
N TRP A 33 3.82 27.41 -7.20
CA TRP A 33 2.65 27.95 -6.51
C TRP A 33 2.97 28.58 -5.15
N LEU A 34 3.89 28.00 -4.39
CA LEU A 34 4.45 28.63 -3.19
C LEU A 34 5.08 30.00 -3.54
N LEU A 35 5.90 30.04 -4.59
CA LEU A 35 6.50 31.29 -5.08
C LEU A 35 5.43 32.28 -5.57
N ALA A 36 4.42 31.81 -6.29
CA ALA A 36 3.32 32.63 -6.80
C ALA A 36 2.52 33.28 -5.67
N VAL A 37 2.24 32.54 -4.60
CA VAL A 37 1.54 33.08 -3.41
C VAL A 37 2.44 34.04 -2.64
N ALA A 38 3.70 33.67 -2.39
CA ALA A 38 4.62 34.49 -1.60
C ALA A 38 5.03 35.80 -2.28
N ARG A 39 5.20 35.78 -3.61
CA ARG A 39 5.66 36.94 -4.40
C ARG A 39 4.56 37.56 -5.27
N LYS A 40 3.33 37.07 -5.17
CA LYS A 40 2.17 37.51 -5.98
C LYS A 40 2.46 37.48 -7.49
N ARG A 41 3.17 36.44 -7.98
CA ARG A 41 3.58 36.30 -9.39
C ARG A 41 2.60 35.45 -10.18
N ASP A 42 1.89 36.07 -11.11
CA ASP A 42 0.92 35.37 -11.97
C ASP A 42 1.56 34.40 -12.95
N ASP A 43 2.78 34.68 -13.43
CA ASP A 43 3.50 33.77 -14.33
C ASP A 43 3.86 32.45 -13.63
N ALA A 44 4.30 32.53 -12.37
CA ALA A 44 4.58 31.35 -11.55
C ALA A 44 3.31 30.53 -11.28
N TRP A 45 2.16 31.21 -11.11
CA TRP A 45 0.86 30.53 -10.99
C TRP A 45 0.48 29.76 -12.26
N ARG A 46 0.63 30.41 -13.44
CA ARG A 46 0.35 29.80 -14.75
C ARG A 46 1.28 28.63 -15.04
N PHE A 47 2.58 28.78 -14.73
CA PHE A 47 3.56 27.70 -14.83
C PHE A 47 3.13 26.50 -13.99
N GLY A 48 2.78 26.72 -12.71
CA GLY A 48 2.33 25.63 -11.84
C GLY A 48 1.04 24.96 -12.31
N LEU A 49 0.10 25.70 -12.91
CA LEU A 49 -1.12 25.11 -13.50
C LEU A 49 -0.81 24.13 -14.65
N TRP A 50 0.10 24.51 -15.54
CA TRP A 50 0.54 23.65 -16.64
C TRP A 50 1.32 22.43 -16.13
N PHE A 51 2.20 22.63 -15.15
CA PHE A 51 2.97 21.53 -14.55
C PHE A 51 2.06 20.58 -13.77
N HIS A 52 1.01 21.08 -13.10
CA HIS A 52 0.01 20.20 -12.49
C HIS A 52 -0.70 19.31 -13.52
N LEU A 53 -1.07 19.87 -14.67
CA LEU A 53 -1.68 19.13 -15.77
C LEU A 53 -0.70 18.11 -16.37
N LEU A 54 0.56 18.48 -16.63
CA LEU A 54 1.58 17.56 -17.13
C LEU A 54 1.85 16.43 -16.13
N GLY A 55 1.92 16.74 -14.84
CA GLY A 55 2.03 15.73 -13.79
C GLY A 55 0.83 14.79 -13.75
N LEU A 56 -0.39 15.30 -13.94
CA LEU A 56 -1.60 14.48 -14.02
C LEU A 56 -1.61 13.55 -15.24
N LEU A 57 -1.16 14.03 -16.41
CA LEU A 57 -0.99 13.20 -17.60
C LEU A 57 0.08 12.11 -17.36
N GLY A 58 1.22 12.49 -16.77
CA GLY A 58 2.27 11.53 -16.38
C GLY A 58 1.77 10.48 -15.40
N ALA A 59 0.97 10.87 -14.41
CA ALA A 59 0.35 9.96 -13.45
C ALA A 59 -0.63 8.99 -14.13
N ALA A 60 -1.45 9.46 -15.07
CA ALA A 60 -2.36 8.58 -15.82
C ALA A 60 -1.60 7.50 -16.60
N VAL A 61 -0.49 7.86 -17.25
CA VAL A 61 0.37 6.89 -17.95
C VAL A 61 1.06 5.95 -16.96
N ALA A 62 1.56 6.46 -15.84
CA ALA A 62 2.18 5.64 -14.79
C ALA A 62 1.19 4.62 -14.19
N VAL A 63 -0.05 5.03 -13.92
CA VAL A 63 -1.12 4.15 -13.44
C VAL A 63 -1.40 3.05 -14.46
N GLY A 64 -1.49 3.38 -15.75
CA GLY A 64 -1.67 2.40 -16.82
C GLY A 64 -0.56 1.33 -16.84
N PHE A 65 0.71 1.76 -16.80
CA PHE A 65 1.84 0.82 -16.71
C PHE A 65 1.89 0.05 -15.39
N GLY A 66 1.43 0.65 -14.29
CA GLY A 66 1.35 0.00 -12.98
C GLY A 66 0.39 -1.19 -13.00
N PHE A 67 -0.83 -0.99 -13.53
CA PHE A 67 -1.80 -2.06 -13.68
C PHE A 67 -1.30 -3.17 -14.62
N TRP A 68 -0.73 -2.79 -15.77
CA TRP A 68 -0.14 -3.75 -16.71
C TRP A 68 0.98 -4.60 -16.09
N ALA A 69 1.74 -4.02 -15.15
CA ALA A 69 2.76 -4.76 -14.43
C ALA A 69 2.15 -5.74 -13.42
N THR A 70 1.12 -5.33 -12.68
CA THR A 70 0.46 -6.20 -11.69
C THR A 70 -0.29 -7.37 -12.31
N GLU A 71 -0.83 -7.23 -13.52
CA GLU A 71 -1.49 -8.33 -14.25
C GLU A 71 -0.54 -9.50 -14.56
N LYS A 72 0.77 -9.22 -14.63
CA LYS A 72 1.80 -10.23 -14.90
C LYS A 72 2.34 -10.89 -13.63
N MET A 73 1.94 -10.41 -12.45
CA MET A 73 2.40 -10.96 -11.17
C MET A 73 1.47 -12.09 -10.72
N GLY A 74 2.07 -13.18 -10.23
CA GLY A 74 1.31 -14.22 -9.52
C GLY A 74 0.83 -13.71 -8.16
N HIS A 75 -0.31 -14.23 -7.68
CA HIS A 75 -0.90 -13.86 -6.40
C HIS A 75 0.03 -14.17 -5.20
N ASP A 76 0.95 -15.12 -5.34
CA ASP A 76 1.90 -15.53 -4.28
C ASP A 76 3.24 -14.75 -4.31
N SER A 77 3.31 -13.63 -5.03
CA SER A 77 4.56 -12.85 -5.15
C SER A 77 4.94 -12.16 -3.83
N PRO A 78 6.23 -12.16 -3.45
CA PRO A 78 6.71 -11.40 -2.29
C PRO A 78 6.36 -9.91 -2.42
N GLY A 79 5.70 -9.37 -1.40
CA GLY A 79 5.29 -7.95 -1.38
C GLY A 79 3.93 -7.65 -2.03
N HIS A 80 3.13 -8.66 -2.38
CA HIS A 80 1.78 -8.50 -2.95
C HIS A 80 0.91 -7.48 -2.19
N ASP A 81 0.81 -7.60 -0.87
CA ASP A 81 0.01 -6.66 -0.06
C ASP A 81 0.54 -5.23 -0.14
N LEU A 82 1.86 -5.06 -0.19
CA LEU A 82 2.49 -3.75 -0.26
C LEU A 82 2.25 -3.07 -1.62
N VAL A 83 2.07 -3.85 -2.70
CA VAL A 83 1.65 -3.33 -4.01
C VAL A 83 0.29 -2.67 -3.92
N HIS A 84 -0.67 -3.28 -3.23
CA HIS A 84 -1.98 -2.69 -3.02
C HIS A 84 -1.90 -1.39 -2.23
N VAL A 85 -1.09 -1.37 -1.17
CA VAL A 85 -0.89 -0.15 -0.36
C VAL A 85 -0.27 0.97 -1.20
N HIS A 86 0.78 0.69 -1.97
CA HIS A 86 1.39 1.66 -2.88
C HIS A 86 0.39 2.17 -3.92
N ARG A 87 -0.33 1.25 -4.57
CA ARG A 87 -1.36 1.56 -5.58
C ARG A 87 -2.42 2.49 -5.01
N ASP A 88 -2.99 2.14 -3.87
CA ASP A 88 -4.12 2.89 -3.31
C ASP A 88 -3.68 4.31 -2.92
N ILE A 89 -2.49 4.48 -2.33
CA ILE A 89 -1.92 5.80 -2.04
C ILE A 89 -1.72 6.62 -3.34
N MET A 90 -1.19 6.01 -4.40
CA MET A 90 -0.97 6.69 -5.68
C MET A 90 -2.28 7.02 -6.41
N LEU A 91 -3.33 6.21 -6.25
CA LEU A 91 -4.68 6.53 -6.75
C LEU A 91 -5.30 7.70 -5.99
N TRP A 92 -5.16 7.74 -4.66
CA TRP A 92 -5.58 8.90 -3.86
C TRP A 92 -4.83 10.17 -4.25
N ALA A 93 -3.51 10.10 -4.45
CA ALA A 93 -2.71 11.20 -4.95
C ALA A 93 -3.19 11.68 -6.34
N THR A 94 -3.43 10.75 -7.26
CA THR A 94 -3.92 11.07 -8.61
C THR A 94 -5.31 11.70 -8.57
N GLY A 95 -6.21 11.20 -7.73
CA GLY A 95 -7.54 11.80 -7.52
C GLY A 95 -7.48 13.21 -6.95
N LEU A 96 -6.60 13.44 -5.95
CA LEU A 96 -6.35 14.78 -5.41
C LEU A 96 -5.78 15.71 -6.48
N ALA A 97 -4.81 15.24 -7.28
CA ALA A 97 -4.23 16.03 -8.37
C ALA A 97 -5.27 16.38 -9.44
N LEU A 98 -6.19 15.47 -9.78
CA LEU A 98 -7.30 15.71 -10.70
C LEU A 98 -8.22 16.81 -10.14
N ALA A 99 -8.59 16.74 -8.86
CA ALA A 99 -9.43 17.75 -8.21
C ALA A 99 -8.75 19.13 -8.18
N VAL A 100 -7.47 19.19 -7.79
CA VAL A 100 -6.67 20.42 -7.74
C VAL A 100 -6.53 21.04 -9.13
N THR A 101 -6.20 20.22 -10.14
CA THR A 101 -6.05 20.66 -11.53
C THR A 101 -7.38 21.16 -12.08
N GLY A 102 -8.46 20.36 -11.94
CA GLY A 102 -9.80 20.72 -12.40
C GLY A 102 -10.30 22.02 -11.78
N LEU A 103 -10.16 22.18 -10.46
CA LEU A 103 -10.59 23.40 -9.77
C LEU A 103 -9.74 24.61 -10.15
N GLY A 104 -8.42 24.43 -10.32
CA GLY A 104 -7.49 25.46 -10.77
C GLY A 104 -7.80 25.99 -12.18
N TRP A 105 -8.21 25.10 -13.09
CA TRP A 105 -8.60 25.46 -14.45
C TRP A 105 -10.03 26.02 -14.54
N TRP A 106 -10.98 25.53 -13.72
CA TRP A 106 -12.38 25.95 -13.78
C TRP A 106 -12.62 27.32 -13.14
N LYS A 107 -12.27 27.51 -11.86
CA LYS A 107 -12.69 28.71 -11.11
C LYS A 107 -11.72 29.89 -11.24
N ARG A 108 -10.46 29.67 -11.67
CA ARG A 108 -9.37 30.67 -11.88
C ARG A 108 -9.41 31.89 -10.93
N SER A 109 -9.77 31.67 -9.66
CA SER A 109 -10.04 32.72 -8.70
C SER A 109 -8.82 32.97 -7.81
N ALA A 110 -8.48 34.23 -7.57
CA ALA A 110 -7.40 34.60 -6.66
C ALA A 110 -7.61 34.05 -5.23
N LYS A 111 -8.87 33.92 -4.79
CA LYS A 111 -9.24 33.37 -3.47
C LYS A 111 -8.86 31.90 -3.31
N LEU A 112 -8.76 31.16 -4.43
CA LEU A 112 -8.42 29.74 -4.42
C LEU A 112 -6.91 29.49 -4.46
N ARG A 113 -6.07 30.51 -4.66
CA ARG A 113 -4.63 30.31 -4.82
C ARG A 113 -3.97 29.68 -3.60
N VAL A 114 -4.28 30.20 -2.42
CA VAL A 114 -3.76 29.66 -1.15
C VAL A 114 -4.24 28.22 -0.89
N PRO A 115 -5.56 27.91 -0.88
CA PRO A 115 -6.01 26.55 -0.61
C PRO A 115 -5.52 25.54 -1.66
N LEU A 116 -5.48 25.91 -2.96
CA LEU A 116 -4.92 25.03 -4.00
C LEU A 116 -3.42 24.79 -3.80
N THR A 117 -2.67 25.80 -3.36
CA THR A 117 -1.24 25.65 -3.02
C THR A 117 -1.06 24.68 -1.85
N LEU A 118 -1.88 24.81 -0.79
CA LEU A 118 -1.84 23.88 0.35
C LEU A 118 -2.17 22.45 -0.08
N MET A 119 -3.20 22.26 -0.91
CA MET A 119 -3.54 20.93 -1.45
C MET A 119 -2.44 20.37 -2.36
N SER A 120 -1.73 21.22 -3.10
CA SER A 120 -0.57 20.81 -3.90
C SER A 120 0.60 20.36 -3.00
N VAL A 121 0.83 21.02 -1.87
CA VAL A 121 1.82 20.58 -0.88
C VAL A 121 1.42 19.24 -0.24
N VAL A 122 0.15 19.07 0.12
CA VAL A 122 -0.39 17.79 0.62
C VAL A 122 -0.21 16.68 -0.42
N LEU A 123 -0.48 16.97 -1.70
CA LEU A 123 -0.25 16.04 -2.79
C LEU A 123 1.22 15.60 -2.87
N VAL A 124 2.17 16.53 -2.76
CA VAL A 124 3.61 16.19 -2.71
C VAL A 124 3.93 15.31 -1.51
N GLY A 125 3.30 15.54 -0.36
CA GLY A 125 3.43 14.66 0.82
C GLY A 125 2.93 13.24 0.56
N LEU A 126 1.73 13.08 -0.01
CA LEU A 126 1.19 11.77 -0.42
C LEU A 126 2.10 11.07 -1.43
N LEU A 127 2.63 11.84 -2.38
CA LEU A 127 3.55 11.34 -3.39
C LEU A 127 4.85 10.83 -2.79
N ALA A 128 5.42 11.54 -1.81
CA ALA A 128 6.61 11.10 -1.10
C ALA A 128 6.36 9.77 -0.34
N VAL A 129 5.24 9.66 0.36
CA VAL A 129 4.88 8.42 1.08
C VAL A 129 4.68 7.25 0.12
N GLY A 130 3.97 7.45 -1.00
CA GLY A 130 3.81 6.35 -1.95
C GLY A 130 5.08 6.02 -2.73
N ALA A 131 5.94 7.02 -3.03
CA ALA A 131 7.25 6.78 -3.62
C ALA A 131 8.16 5.97 -2.67
N ASP A 132 8.09 6.21 -1.36
CA ASP A 132 8.77 5.39 -0.34
C ASP A 132 8.29 3.93 -0.37
N ARG A 133 6.98 3.68 -0.42
CA ARG A 133 6.44 2.31 -0.60
C ARG A 133 6.86 1.69 -1.92
N GLY A 134 6.94 2.48 -2.99
CA GLY A 134 7.47 2.04 -4.28
C GLY A 134 8.95 1.66 -4.21
N ALA A 135 9.75 2.45 -3.48
CA ALA A 135 11.15 2.14 -3.23
C ALA A 135 11.31 0.86 -2.40
N GLU A 136 10.48 0.65 -1.38
CA GLU A 136 10.47 -0.60 -0.62
C GLU A 136 10.14 -1.82 -1.52
N LEU A 137 9.14 -1.72 -2.39
CA LEU A 137 8.84 -2.79 -3.36
C LEU A 137 10.06 -3.15 -4.23
N VAL A 138 10.77 -2.14 -4.74
CA VAL A 138 11.93 -2.36 -5.61
C VAL A 138 13.14 -2.88 -4.82
N PHE A 139 13.53 -2.19 -3.75
CA PHE A 139 14.79 -2.45 -3.06
C PHE A 139 14.72 -3.58 -2.04
N ARG A 140 13.56 -3.80 -1.40
CA ARG A 140 13.38 -4.88 -0.42
C ARG A 140 12.85 -6.16 -1.07
N PHE A 141 11.92 -6.04 -2.00
CA PHE A 141 11.24 -7.20 -2.61
C PHE A 141 11.70 -7.50 -4.05
N GLY A 142 12.60 -6.71 -4.63
CA GLY A 142 13.11 -6.96 -5.98
C GLY A 142 12.09 -6.73 -7.09
N MET A 143 11.01 -6.00 -6.82
CA MET A 143 9.97 -5.77 -7.82
C MET A 143 10.49 -4.95 -8.99
N GLY A 144 10.39 -5.50 -10.20
CA GLY A 144 10.85 -4.83 -11.41
C GLY A 144 12.36 -4.92 -11.66
N VAL A 145 13.07 -5.83 -10.98
CA VAL A 145 14.39 -6.31 -11.45
C VAL A 145 14.24 -7.63 -12.19
N ALA A 146 15.07 -7.85 -13.20
CA ALA A 146 15.16 -9.17 -13.81
C ALA A 146 15.75 -10.14 -12.77
N HIS A 147 14.96 -11.11 -12.31
CA HIS A 147 15.51 -12.26 -11.59
C HIS A 147 16.22 -13.16 -12.61
N GLU A 148 17.44 -12.78 -12.99
CA GLU A 148 18.35 -13.75 -13.57
C GLU A 148 18.72 -14.71 -12.45
N THR A 149 18.18 -15.93 -12.50
CA THR A 149 18.79 -17.03 -11.74
C THR A 149 20.18 -17.18 -12.35
N PRO A 150 21.29 -16.93 -11.62
CA PRO A 150 22.61 -17.13 -12.18
C PRO A 150 22.69 -18.59 -12.63
N PRO A 151 23.23 -18.90 -13.82
CA PRO A 151 23.47 -20.28 -14.20
C PRO A 151 24.52 -20.86 -13.24
N GLY A 152 24.06 -21.50 -12.15
CA GLY A 152 24.92 -22.10 -11.14
C GLY A 152 24.40 -22.13 -9.69
N SER A 153 23.37 -21.36 -9.29
CA SER A 153 22.91 -21.38 -7.89
C SER A 153 21.80 -22.43 -7.64
N ALA A 154 22.07 -23.69 -7.98
CA ALA A 154 21.34 -24.81 -7.42
C ALA A 154 21.97 -25.18 -6.07
N HIS A 155 21.72 -24.37 -5.03
CA HIS A 155 21.97 -24.83 -3.67
C HIS A 155 20.85 -25.80 -3.30
N SER A 156 21.11 -27.08 -3.55
CA SER A 156 20.33 -28.20 -3.05
C SER A 156 20.38 -28.19 -1.52
N HIS A 157 19.26 -27.86 -0.88
CA HIS A 157 19.01 -28.33 0.48
C HIS A 157 18.59 -29.80 0.37
N SER A 158 19.57 -30.71 0.51
CA SER A 158 19.29 -32.13 0.73
C SER A 158 18.71 -32.27 2.13
N HIS A 159 17.42 -32.60 2.21
CA HIS A 159 16.88 -33.24 3.38
C HIS A 159 17.30 -34.70 3.34
N ASP A 160 18.13 -35.09 4.31
CA ASP A 160 18.39 -36.48 4.65
C ASP A 160 17.06 -37.12 5.06
N ASP A 161 16.60 -38.12 4.31
CA ASP A 161 15.54 -39.01 4.74
C ASP A 161 16.04 -40.47 4.82
N ASP A 162 15.79 -40.99 6.01
CA ASP A 162 16.11 -42.25 6.65
C ASP A 162 15.59 -43.47 5.85
N HIS A 163 16.48 -44.33 5.35
CA HIS A 163 16.14 -45.69 4.93
C HIS A 163 16.90 -46.74 5.74
N ARG A 164 16.19 -47.23 6.77
CA ARG A 164 16.41 -48.51 7.42
C ARG A 164 16.36 -49.64 6.39
N GLU A 165 17.42 -50.44 6.30
CA GLU A 165 17.31 -51.84 5.88
C GLU A 165 17.80 -52.74 7.02
N ALA A 166 16.95 -53.68 7.39
CA ALA A 166 17.20 -54.74 8.34
C ALA A 166 17.16 -56.10 7.62
N HIS A 167 17.81 -57.08 8.26
CA HIS A 167 17.78 -58.55 8.07
C HIS A 167 18.89 -59.17 7.17
N GLU A 168 19.67 -60.22 7.53
CA GLU A 168 19.80 -61.09 8.72
C GLU A 168 21.07 -62.01 8.62
N HIS A 169 21.83 -62.16 9.74
CA HIS A 169 22.56 -63.33 10.38
C HIS A 169 23.56 -64.29 9.64
N PRO A 170 24.45 -65.11 10.32
CA PRO A 170 24.64 -65.43 11.77
C PRO A 170 26.10 -65.55 12.40
N ASP A 171 26.16 -65.57 13.77
CA ASP A 171 27.06 -66.13 14.86
C ASP A 171 28.51 -66.70 14.53
N PRO A 172 29.53 -66.82 15.45
CA PRO A 172 29.42 -66.84 16.92
C PRO A 172 30.51 -66.21 17.83
N ARG A 173 30.05 -66.07 19.08
CA ARG A 173 30.62 -65.73 20.40
C ARG A 173 32.00 -66.31 20.80
N HIS A 174 32.75 -65.53 21.59
CA HIS A 174 33.61 -65.96 22.73
C HIS A 174 33.68 -64.81 23.76
N ALA A 175 33.02 -64.92 24.93
CA ALA A 175 33.57 -65.29 26.27
C ALA A 175 34.39 -64.14 26.92
N ALA A 176 34.20 -63.66 28.16
CA ALA A 176 33.71 -64.20 29.44
C ALA A 176 33.54 -63.02 30.48
N PRO A 177 33.05 -63.25 31.73
CA PRO A 177 32.26 -62.30 32.54
C PRO A 177 33.01 -61.68 33.74
N ASP A 178 32.35 -60.81 34.53
CA ASP A 178 32.33 -60.88 36.01
C ASP A 178 31.33 -59.89 36.65
N GLU A 179 30.86 -60.27 37.84
CA GLU A 179 29.61 -59.89 38.52
C GLU A 179 29.71 -58.78 39.60
N HIS A 180 28.51 -58.39 40.06
CA HIS A 180 28.10 -57.99 41.43
C HIS A 180 28.04 -56.51 41.85
N GLY A 181 26.84 -56.10 42.32
CA GLY A 181 26.72 -55.24 43.51
C GLY A 181 25.50 -54.31 43.63
N ALA A 182 24.40 -54.84 44.20
CA ALA A 182 23.47 -54.21 45.17
C ALA A 182 22.61 -52.93 44.85
N VAL A 183 21.37 -52.99 45.35
CA VAL A 183 20.24 -52.02 45.34
C VAL A 183 20.18 -51.26 46.71
N PRO A 184 19.18 -50.40 47.08
CA PRO A 184 18.45 -49.26 46.46
C PRO A 184 18.44 -47.95 47.33
N ARG A 185 17.86 -46.87 46.74
CA ARG A 185 17.04 -45.75 47.33
C ARG A 185 17.66 -44.77 48.36
N THR A 186 17.60 -43.47 48.01
CA THR A 186 16.98 -42.35 48.80
C THR A 186 16.85 -41.08 47.93
N GLU A 187 15.62 -40.57 47.74
CA GLU A 187 15.32 -39.13 47.50
C GLU A 187 15.10 -38.46 48.89
N PRO A 188 14.66 -37.19 49.03
CA PRO A 188 14.76 -35.96 48.21
C PRO A 188 15.28 -34.75 49.06
N GLU A 189 15.52 -33.58 48.45
CA GLU A 189 15.34 -32.23 49.05
C GLU A 189 15.70 -31.18 47.98
N ALA A 190 14.79 -30.39 47.39
CA ALA A 190 13.93 -29.31 47.92
C ALA A 190 14.55 -27.91 47.75
N HIS A 191 13.64 -26.91 47.67
CA HIS A 191 13.81 -25.45 47.62
C HIS A 191 13.85 -24.80 46.23
N ALA A 192 13.13 -23.72 45.93
CA ALA A 192 11.90 -23.10 46.43
C ALA A 192 11.71 -21.86 45.52
N SER A 193 10.46 -21.60 45.11
CA SER A 193 10.02 -20.35 44.46
C SER A 193 10.08 -19.15 45.46
N PRO A 194 9.82 -17.88 45.06
CA PRO A 194 8.43 -17.47 44.83
C PRO A 194 8.17 -16.39 43.76
N ASP A 195 6.88 -16.36 43.45
CA ASP A 195 6.03 -15.49 42.66
C ASP A 195 5.70 -14.13 43.35
N ALA A 196 4.94 -13.29 42.63
CA ALA A 196 4.06 -12.18 43.02
C ALA A 196 4.49 -10.76 42.54
N GLY A 197 3.65 -9.92 41.95
CA GLY A 197 2.20 -9.94 41.65
C GLY A 197 1.89 -8.78 40.67
N GLN A 198 0.97 -8.89 39.70
CA GLN A 198 -0.51 -8.81 39.77
C GLN A 198 -1.13 -7.45 40.17
N GLY A 199 -2.12 -7.04 39.37
CA GLY A 199 -3.13 -6.00 39.64
C GLY A 199 -3.56 -5.29 38.34
N ALA A 200 -4.38 -5.89 37.47
CA ALA A 200 -5.87 -5.85 37.43
C ALA A 200 -6.41 -4.43 37.09
N THR A 201 -7.33 -4.23 36.14
CA THR A 201 -8.74 -4.66 36.20
C THR A 201 -9.45 -4.66 34.84
N ALA A 202 -10.30 -5.68 34.60
CA ALA A 202 -11.42 -5.69 33.62
C ALA A 202 -12.72 -5.16 34.29
N PRO A 203 -13.87 -4.98 33.58
CA PRO A 203 -14.72 -6.11 33.19
C PRO A 203 -15.44 -5.96 31.81
N PRO A 204 -16.19 -7.00 31.36
CA PRO A 204 -16.61 -7.19 29.96
C PRO A 204 -18.15 -7.22 29.75
N ALA A 205 -18.54 -7.63 28.52
CA ALA A 205 -19.82 -8.23 28.09
C ALA A 205 -20.76 -7.25 27.33
N GLU A 206 -21.46 -7.57 26.23
CA GLU A 206 -22.23 -8.77 25.85
C GLU A 206 -22.68 -8.77 24.35
N PRO A 207 -23.38 -9.82 23.84
CA PRO A 207 -23.49 -10.20 22.42
C PRO A 207 -24.70 -9.60 21.67
N SER A 208 -24.68 -9.69 20.33
CA SER A 208 -25.77 -9.26 19.46
C SER A 208 -26.67 -10.42 19.03
N ASP A 209 -27.96 -10.35 19.37
CA ASP A 209 -29.00 -11.22 18.83
C ASP A 209 -30.17 -10.41 18.26
N SER A 210 -30.84 -11.00 17.28
CA SER A 210 -31.75 -10.35 16.33
C SER A 210 -33.23 -10.24 16.78
N VAL A 211 -34.01 -9.43 16.02
CA VAL A 211 -35.46 -9.54 15.69
C VAL A 211 -36.41 -8.40 16.13
N ARG A 212 -37.11 -7.86 15.10
CA ARG A 212 -38.48 -7.29 14.97
C ARG A 212 -38.78 -5.78 15.10
N GLU A 213 -39.33 -5.27 13.99
CA GLU A 213 -40.19 -4.07 13.82
C GLU A 213 -41.44 -4.03 14.71
N PRO A 214 -42.06 -2.83 14.84
CA PRO A 214 -43.39 -2.65 14.25
C PRO A 214 -43.66 -1.29 13.54
N ALA A 215 -44.21 -1.39 12.33
CA ALA A 215 -45.32 -0.66 11.66
C ALA A 215 -45.57 0.88 11.81
N LYS A 216 -45.41 1.56 10.65
CA LYS A 216 -46.17 2.66 9.96
C LYS A 216 -47.19 3.55 10.69
N ALA A 217 -47.10 4.87 10.40
CA ALA A 217 -48.21 5.73 9.96
C ALA A 217 -47.71 6.92 9.08
N PRO A 218 -48.54 7.50 8.18
CA PRO A 218 -48.08 8.25 6.99
C PRO A 218 -48.20 9.78 7.13
N LEU A 219 -47.34 10.55 6.43
CA LEU A 219 -47.52 11.99 6.24
C LEU A 219 -47.60 12.37 4.75
N LEU A 220 -48.57 13.26 4.49
CA LEU A 220 -49.20 13.62 3.22
C LEU A 220 -48.35 14.52 2.29
N PRO A 221 -48.70 14.61 0.99
CA PRO A 221 -47.95 15.35 -0.04
C PRO A 221 -48.18 16.87 -0.06
N ALA A 222 -47.24 17.57 -0.72
CA ALA A 222 -47.11 19.02 -0.84
C ALA A 222 -48.30 19.73 -1.54
N PRO A 223 -48.62 21.00 -1.19
CA PRO A 223 -49.64 21.77 -1.89
C PRO A 223 -49.09 22.50 -3.13
N HIS A 224 -49.90 22.42 -4.18
CA HIS A 224 -49.79 23.12 -5.46
C HIS A 224 -49.77 24.65 -5.31
N GLN A 225 -48.89 25.34 -6.05
CA GLN A 225 -48.97 26.78 -6.24
C GLN A 225 -50.00 27.09 -7.34
N HIS A 226 -51.09 27.75 -6.94
CA HIS A 226 -52.03 28.42 -7.84
C HIS A 226 -51.44 29.76 -8.28
N SER A 227 -51.21 29.94 -9.58
CA SER A 227 -51.01 31.26 -10.19
C SER A 227 -52.37 31.91 -10.42
N HIS A 228 -52.67 32.99 -9.70
CA HIS A 228 -53.72 33.92 -10.08
C HIS A 228 -53.11 35.25 -10.52
N ASP A 229 -53.49 35.59 -11.74
CA ASP A 229 -53.29 36.83 -12.47
C ASP A 229 -54.16 37.97 -11.92
N HIS A 230 -53.84 39.19 -12.35
CA HIS A 230 -54.53 40.48 -12.24
C HIS A 230 -53.89 41.57 -11.36
N SER A 231 -53.32 42.57 -12.03
CA SER A 231 -53.73 43.96 -11.84
C SER A 231 -53.31 44.80 -13.06
N THR A 232 -54.31 45.19 -13.84
CA THR A 232 -54.34 46.34 -14.75
C THR A 232 -54.77 47.60 -13.99
N HIS A 233 -54.45 48.78 -14.57
CA HIS A 233 -54.95 50.15 -14.26
C HIS A 233 -54.37 50.83 -12.99
N GLU A 234 -53.92 52.09 -12.96
CA GLU A 234 -54.07 53.29 -13.82
C GLU A 234 -52.84 54.23 -13.69
N HIS A 235 -52.47 54.93 -14.77
CA HIS A 235 -52.49 56.41 -14.89
C HIS A 235 -51.96 56.86 -16.25
#